data_AF-A0A397E7G7-F1
#
_entry.id   AF-A0A397E7G7-F1
#
_cell.length_a   1.000
_cell.length_b   1.000
_cell.length_c   1.000
_cell.angle_alpha   90.00
_cell.angle_beta   90.00
_cell.angle_gamma   90.00
#
_symmetry.space_group_name_H-M   'P 1'
#
loop_
_entity.id
_entity.type
_entity.pdbx_description
1 polymer ?
#
loop_
_entity_poly.entity_id
_entity_poly.type
_entity_poly.pdbx_seq_one_letter_code
_entity_poly.pdbx_strand_id
1 'polypeptide(L)'
;PSPAPSFRPADPSLVAIHDERMSIQVELQQLQDELRAVEVEEAAMWTRINDELMAVDIAHDARDASVARLLEMESRLHIIRRMNVWNDAFYIWHKGPFGTINGFCLGRLPRHHIDWHEINAGWGDVALVVVLLMETMDIPVRDFQVVPLGSHSKIRRLHPSPTMEYALDNYVESPFNLGLAALLKVVAHLGEYAEATDSTFRLPYKVSSTL
;
A
#
# COMPACT_ATOMS: atom_id res chain seq x y z
N PRO A 1 81.57 -24.26 79.33
CA PRO A 1 81.56 -23.30 78.20
C PRO A 1 81.76 -24.04 76.86
N SER A 2 80.71 -24.10 76.05
CA SER A 2 80.72 -24.71 74.70
C SER A 2 81.64 -23.94 73.73
N PRO A 3 82.41 -24.59 72.84
CA PRO A 3 83.01 -23.93 71.69
C PRO A 3 82.12 -24.04 70.44
N ALA A 4 82.01 -22.92 69.73
CA ALA A 4 81.16 -22.65 68.58
C ALA A 4 81.38 -23.61 67.38
N PRO A 5 80.36 -23.80 66.52
CA PRO A 5 80.48 -24.63 65.34
C PRO A 5 81.33 -23.94 64.26
N SER A 6 82.26 -24.69 63.69
CA SER A 6 83.14 -24.27 62.60
C SER A 6 82.38 -24.13 61.27
N PHE A 7 82.43 -22.95 60.67
CA PHE A 7 81.91 -22.68 59.31
C PHE A 7 82.85 -23.30 58.26
N ARG A 8 82.35 -24.19 57.41
CA ARG A 8 83.04 -24.64 56.18
C ARG A 8 82.84 -23.59 55.06
N PRO A 9 83.83 -23.33 54.20
CA PRO A 9 83.63 -22.51 53.01
C PRO A 9 82.71 -23.25 52.01
N ALA A 10 81.83 -22.50 51.33
CA ALA A 10 80.86 -23.05 50.40
C ALA A 10 81.53 -23.63 49.13
N ASP A 11 81.03 -24.77 48.64
CA ASP A 11 81.51 -25.40 47.39
C ASP A 11 81.24 -24.49 46.17
N PRO A 12 82.21 -24.27 45.27
CA PRO A 12 82.08 -23.34 44.14
C PRO A 12 81.03 -23.74 43.09
N SER A 13 80.69 -25.03 42.98
CA SER A 13 79.63 -25.53 42.09
C SER A 13 78.22 -25.16 42.59
N LEU A 14 78.02 -25.12 43.91
CA LEU A 14 76.74 -24.70 44.51
C LEU A 14 76.51 -23.20 44.34
N VAL A 15 77.58 -22.39 44.36
CA VAL A 15 77.52 -20.95 44.12
C VAL A 15 77.10 -20.66 42.67
N ALA A 16 77.69 -21.34 41.69
CA ALA A 16 77.34 -21.18 40.27
C ALA A 16 75.87 -21.54 39.97
N ILE A 17 75.38 -22.65 40.54
CA ILE A 17 73.96 -23.05 40.42
C ILE A 17 73.02 -22.06 41.11
N HIS A 18 73.46 -21.46 42.23
CA HIS A 18 72.70 -20.44 42.93
C HIS A 18 72.59 -19.16 42.08
N ASP A 19 73.69 -18.72 41.47
CA ASP A 19 73.72 -17.55 40.61
C ASP A 19 72.86 -17.75 39.33
N GLU A 20 72.90 -18.94 38.71
CA GLU A 20 72.01 -19.31 37.60
C GLU A 20 70.54 -19.37 38.01
N ARG A 21 70.23 -19.89 39.21
CA ARG A 21 68.85 -19.85 39.72
C ARG A 21 68.38 -18.42 39.91
N MET A 22 69.23 -17.56 40.44
CA MET A 22 68.90 -16.15 40.65
C MET A 22 68.68 -15.42 39.32
N SER A 23 69.49 -15.68 38.29
CA SER A 23 69.29 -15.06 36.96
C SER A 23 67.99 -15.52 36.30
N ILE A 24 67.70 -16.83 36.33
CA ILE A 24 66.44 -17.39 35.82
C ILE A 24 65.25 -16.80 36.57
N GLN A 25 65.34 -16.61 37.88
CA GLN A 25 64.25 -16.09 38.70
C GLN A 25 63.94 -14.61 38.38
N VAL A 26 64.97 -13.82 38.06
CA VAL A 26 64.81 -12.44 37.57
C VAL A 26 64.17 -12.43 36.18
N GLU A 27 64.62 -13.28 35.26
CA GLU A 27 64.06 -13.38 33.91
C GLU A 27 62.59 -13.82 33.91
N LEU A 28 62.25 -14.78 34.78
CA LEU A 28 60.87 -15.25 34.96
C LEU A 28 59.96 -14.13 35.50
N GLN A 29 60.50 -13.28 36.39
CA GLN A 29 59.76 -12.13 36.90
C GLN A 29 59.53 -11.06 35.84
N GLN A 30 60.53 -10.80 34.98
CA GLN A 30 60.39 -9.89 33.84
C GLN A 30 59.33 -10.38 32.85
N LEU A 31 59.38 -11.67 32.48
CA LEU A 31 58.39 -12.28 31.60
C LEU A 31 56.97 -12.23 32.21
N GLN A 32 56.84 -12.35 33.53
CA GLN A 32 55.54 -12.21 34.22
C GLN A 32 55.03 -10.77 34.25
N ASP A 33 55.90 -9.77 34.29
CA ASP A 33 55.52 -8.36 34.17
C ASP A 33 55.10 -8.03 32.73
N GLU A 34 55.83 -8.53 31.73
CA GLU A 34 55.50 -8.38 30.31
C GLU A 34 54.17 -9.05 29.95
N LEU A 35 53.95 -10.29 30.42
CA LEU A 35 52.68 -10.99 30.20
C LEU A 35 51.49 -10.18 30.76
N ARG A 36 51.62 -9.64 31.98
CA ARG A 36 50.58 -8.80 32.59
C ARG A 36 50.33 -7.52 31.80
N ALA A 37 51.38 -6.90 31.26
CA ALA A 37 51.22 -5.72 30.42
C ALA A 37 50.45 -6.04 29.13
N VAL A 38 50.76 -7.18 28.49
CA VAL A 38 50.06 -7.65 27.29
C VAL A 38 48.60 -8.01 27.61
N GLU A 39 48.31 -8.70 28.71
CA GLU A 39 46.94 -9.04 29.13
C GLU A 39 46.06 -7.80 29.33
N VAL A 40 46.61 -6.72 29.92
CA VAL A 40 45.89 -5.45 30.08
C VAL A 40 45.62 -4.79 28.73
N GLU A 41 46.58 -4.84 27.80
CA GLU A 41 46.41 -4.30 26.46
C GLU A 41 45.36 -5.08 25.66
N GLU A 42 45.40 -6.42 25.71
CA GLU A 42 44.41 -7.29 25.08
C GLU A 42 43.00 -7.03 25.63
N ALA A 43 42.85 -6.87 26.96
CA ALA A 43 41.57 -6.54 27.57
C ALA A 43 41.02 -5.19 27.06
N ALA A 44 41.89 -4.18 26.90
CA ALA A 44 41.51 -2.89 26.35
C ALA A 44 41.18 -2.96 24.84
N MET A 45 41.85 -3.82 24.08
CA MET A 45 41.49 -4.07 22.68
C MET A 45 40.14 -4.77 22.58
N TRP A 46 39.86 -5.75 23.44
CA TRP A 46 38.59 -6.47 23.46
C TRP A 46 37.40 -5.56 23.76
N THR A 47 37.53 -4.65 24.73
CA THR A 47 36.47 -3.68 25.02
C THR A 47 36.21 -2.78 23.82
N ARG A 48 37.27 -2.27 23.18
CA ARG A 48 37.14 -1.44 21.98
C ARG A 48 36.47 -2.17 20.82
N ILE A 49 36.87 -3.42 20.55
CA ILE A 49 36.25 -4.23 19.48
C ILE A 49 34.77 -4.44 19.77
N ASN A 50 34.42 -4.72 21.03
CA ASN A 50 33.03 -4.89 21.42
C ASN A 50 32.21 -3.60 21.23
N ASP A 51 32.79 -2.44 21.56
CA ASP A 51 32.14 -1.14 21.35
C ASP A 51 31.94 -0.84 19.85
N GLU A 52 32.94 -1.15 19.02
CA GLU A 52 32.85 -0.97 17.56
C GLU A 52 31.80 -1.93 16.94
N LEU A 53 31.76 -3.20 17.37
CA LEU A 53 30.74 -4.16 16.94
C LEU A 53 29.33 -3.70 17.33
N MET A 54 29.16 -3.24 18.56
CA MET A 54 27.87 -2.74 19.03
C MET A 54 27.41 -1.51 18.22
N ALA A 55 28.33 -0.62 17.85
CA ALA A 55 28.01 0.53 17.00
C ALA A 55 27.55 0.10 15.59
N VAL A 56 28.18 -0.93 15.02
CA VAL A 56 27.80 -1.50 13.72
C VAL A 56 26.42 -2.15 13.80
N ASP A 57 26.13 -2.92 14.84
CA ASP A 57 24.83 -3.56 15.02
C ASP A 57 23.71 -2.53 15.17
N ILE A 58 23.92 -1.46 15.94
CA ILE A 58 22.96 -0.36 16.06
C ILE A 58 22.70 0.31 14.71
N ALA A 59 23.74 0.53 13.91
CA ALA A 59 23.59 1.12 12.57
C ALA A 59 22.85 0.16 11.62
N HIS A 60 23.11 -1.14 11.73
CA HIS A 60 22.43 -2.18 10.96
C HIS A 60 20.95 -2.26 11.31
N ASP A 61 20.61 -2.29 12.60
CA ASP A 61 19.23 -2.28 13.09
C ASP A 61 18.47 -1.03 12.64
N ALA A 62 19.11 0.14 12.71
CA ALA A 62 18.52 1.39 12.24
C ALA A 62 18.26 1.38 10.72
N ARG A 63 19.17 0.80 9.95
CA ARG A 63 19.00 0.61 8.50
C ARG A 63 17.85 -0.36 8.23
N ASP A 64 17.82 -1.50 8.90
CA ASP A 64 16.81 -2.55 8.68
C ASP A 64 15.41 -2.06 9.07
N ALA A 65 15.30 -1.31 10.17
CA ALA A 65 14.06 -0.63 10.54
C ALA A 65 13.62 0.38 9.46
N SER A 66 14.56 1.08 8.83
CA SER A 66 14.26 2.02 7.74
C SER A 66 13.83 1.31 6.46
N VAL A 67 14.49 0.20 6.11
CA VAL A 67 14.10 -0.64 4.96
C VAL A 67 12.71 -1.24 5.17
N ALA A 68 12.40 -1.75 6.36
CA ALA A 68 11.08 -2.26 6.69
C ALA A 68 9.98 -1.20 6.51
N ARG A 69 10.23 0.04 6.97
CA ARG A 69 9.31 1.18 6.74
C ARG A 69 9.13 1.49 5.27
N LEU A 70 10.20 1.49 4.47
CA LEU A 70 10.10 1.73 3.03
C LEU A 70 9.22 0.69 2.35
N LEU A 71 9.41 -0.60 2.66
CA LEU A 71 8.58 -1.68 2.11
C LEU A 71 7.10 -1.53 2.49
N GLU A 72 6.81 -1.15 3.74
CA GLU A 72 5.44 -0.88 4.19
C GLU A 72 4.82 0.29 3.42
N MET A 73 5.57 1.39 3.25
CA MET A 73 5.13 2.56 2.50
C MET A 73 4.88 2.25 1.02
N GLU A 74 5.74 1.46 0.38
CA GLU A 74 5.55 1.02 -1.01
C GLU A 74 4.29 0.18 -1.16
N SER A 75 4.03 -0.74 -0.23
CA SER A 75 2.80 -1.53 -0.22
C SER A 75 1.55 -0.65 -0.07
N ARG A 76 1.58 0.33 0.85
CA ARG A 76 0.48 1.29 1.03
C ARG A 76 0.26 2.14 -0.23
N LEU A 77 1.33 2.63 -0.86
CA LEU A 77 1.26 3.37 -2.11
C LEU A 77 0.66 2.52 -3.24
N HIS A 78 1.01 1.25 -3.31
CA HIS A 78 0.44 0.33 -4.29
C HIS A 78 -1.08 0.18 -4.11
N ILE A 79 -1.56 0.07 -2.87
CA ILE A 79 -2.99 0.02 -2.56
C ILE A 79 -3.68 1.33 -2.96
N ILE A 80 -3.16 2.48 -2.53
CA ILE A 80 -3.75 3.79 -2.83
C ILE A 80 -3.80 4.05 -4.34
N ARG A 81 -2.76 3.70 -5.09
CA ARG A 81 -2.74 3.84 -6.56
C ARG A 81 -3.82 2.99 -7.24
N ARG A 82 -4.23 1.89 -6.62
CA ARG A 82 -5.30 1.02 -7.14
C ARG A 82 -6.69 1.41 -6.66
N MET A 83 -6.79 2.22 -5.61
CA MET A 83 -8.04 2.79 -5.14
C MET A 83 -8.45 3.92 -6.08
N ASN A 84 -9.32 3.59 -7.03
CA ASN A 84 -10.02 4.59 -7.81
C ASN A 84 -11.31 4.94 -7.06
N VAL A 85 -11.40 6.17 -6.54
CA VAL A 85 -12.57 6.66 -5.79
C VAL A 85 -13.87 6.47 -6.58
N TRP A 86 -13.82 6.54 -7.92
CA TRP A 86 -14.97 6.27 -8.79
C TRP A 86 -15.46 4.82 -8.68
N ASN A 87 -14.53 3.86 -8.66
CA ASN A 87 -14.87 2.44 -8.55
C ASN A 87 -15.39 2.09 -7.15
N ASP A 88 -14.91 2.79 -6.11
CA ASP A 88 -15.37 2.60 -4.73
C ASP A 88 -16.75 3.24 -4.49
N ALA A 89 -17.03 4.39 -5.11
CA ALA A 89 -18.32 5.08 -5.01
C ALA A 89 -19.41 4.43 -5.89
N PHE A 90 -19.02 3.91 -7.05
CA PHE A 90 -19.92 3.30 -8.03
C PHE A 90 -19.37 1.95 -8.48
N TYR A 91 -19.58 0.95 -7.64
CA TYR A 91 -19.09 -0.40 -7.89
C TYR A 91 -19.95 -1.12 -8.93
N ILE A 92 -19.50 -1.14 -10.18
CA ILE A 92 -20.15 -1.84 -11.28
C ILE A 92 -19.62 -3.28 -11.37
N TRP A 93 -20.50 -4.25 -11.22
CA TRP A 93 -20.18 -5.67 -11.23
C TRP A 93 -21.30 -6.51 -11.84
N HIS A 94 -21.25 -7.83 -11.66
CA HIS A 94 -22.30 -8.74 -12.10
C HIS A 94 -22.66 -9.76 -11.01
N LYS A 95 -23.94 -10.12 -10.93
CA LYS A 95 -24.46 -11.17 -10.06
C LYS A 95 -25.27 -12.15 -10.91
N GLY A 96 -24.64 -13.28 -11.23
CA GLY A 96 -25.23 -14.26 -12.15
C GLY A 96 -25.48 -13.64 -13.54
N PRO A 97 -26.73 -13.61 -14.04
CA PRO A 97 -27.06 -13.03 -15.34
C PRO A 97 -27.28 -11.50 -15.32
N PHE A 98 -27.24 -10.85 -14.16
CA PHE A 98 -27.54 -9.42 -14.02
C PHE A 98 -26.27 -8.58 -13.84
N GLY A 99 -26.24 -7.41 -14.47
CA GLY A 99 -25.32 -6.34 -14.08
C GLY A 99 -25.80 -5.69 -12.79
N THR A 100 -24.86 -5.32 -11.92
CA THR A 100 -25.14 -4.68 -10.63
C THR A 100 -24.34 -3.39 -10.48
N ILE A 101 -24.95 -2.36 -9.89
CA ILE A 101 -24.26 -1.13 -9.47
C ILE A 101 -24.47 -0.94 -7.97
N ASN A 102 -23.40 -0.80 -7.19
CA ASN A 102 -23.46 -0.71 -5.72
C ASN A 102 -24.27 -1.83 -5.05
N GLY A 103 -24.31 -3.00 -5.69
CA GLY A 103 -25.09 -4.17 -5.24
C GLY A 103 -26.54 -4.23 -5.74
N PHE A 104 -27.07 -3.17 -6.35
CA PHE A 104 -28.42 -3.15 -6.94
C PHE A 104 -28.44 -3.77 -8.34
N CYS A 105 -29.37 -4.68 -8.59
CA CYS A 105 -29.46 -5.37 -9.88
C CYS A 105 -30.24 -4.55 -10.92
N LEU A 106 -29.67 -4.38 -12.12
CA LEU A 106 -30.26 -3.61 -13.22
C LEU A 106 -31.07 -4.47 -14.20
N GLY A 107 -31.91 -5.36 -13.69
CA GLY A 107 -32.73 -6.19 -14.56
C GLY A 107 -33.64 -7.16 -13.81
N ARG A 108 -34.51 -7.83 -14.57
CA ARG A 108 -35.45 -8.83 -14.04
C ARG A 108 -35.57 -10.00 -15.00
N LEU A 109 -35.46 -11.22 -14.50
CA LEU A 109 -35.72 -12.45 -15.26
C LEU A 109 -36.95 -13.16 -14.68
N PRO A 110 -37.70 -13.95 -15.47
CA PRO A 110 -38.84 -14.72 -14.97
C PRO A 110 -38.50 -15.67 -13.81
N ARG A 111 -37.25 -16.17 -13.75
CA ARG A 111 -36.78 -17.07 -12.68
C ARG A 111 -36.24 -16.35 -11.44
N HIS A 112 -35.96 -15.04 -11.53
CA HIS A 112 -35.39 -14.25 -10.44
C HIS A 112 -36.12 -12.91 -10.36
N HIS A 113 -37.08 -12.85 -9.45
CA HIS A 113 -37.92 -11.67 -9.25
C HIS A 113 -37.19 -10.66 -8.35
N ILE A 114 -36.64 -9.63 -8.99
CA ILE A 114 -36.03 -8.48 -8.32
C ILE A 114 -37.09 -7.38 -8.18
N ASP A 115 -37.13 -6.73 -7.02
CA ASP A 115 -38.08 -5.65 -6.75
C ASP A 115 -37.80 -4.43 -7.64
N TRP A 116 -38.86 -3.78 -8.12
CA TRP A 116 -38.73 -2.57 -8.92
C TRP A 116 -38.07 -1.44 -8.14
N HIS A 117 -38.25 -1.38 -6.82
CA HIS A 117 -37.55 -0.40 -5.98
C HIS A 117 -36.02 -0.56 -6.06
N GLU A 118 -35.51 -1.80 -6.11
CA GLU A 118 -34.08 -2.08 -6.26
C GLU A 118 -33.57 -1.66 -7.65
N ILE A 119 -34.32 -2.04 -8.70
CA ILE A 119 -33.98 -1.69 -10.09
C ILE A 119 -33.95 -0.17 -10.28
N ASN A 120 -34.97 0.52 -9.75
CA ASN A 120 -35.08 1.97 -9.81
C ASN A 120 -33.94 2.66 -9.03
N ALA A 121 -33.55 2.14 -7.86
CA ALA A 121 -32.39 2.63 -7.12
C ALA A 121 -31.10 2.48 -7.92
N GLY A 122 -30.89 1.32 -8.57
CA GLY A 122 -29.75 1.12 -9.46
C GLY A 122 -29.71 2.12 -10.63
N TRP A 123 -30.86 2.39 -11.28
CA TRP A 123 -30.92 3.42 -12.33
C TRP A 123 -30.67 4.83 -11.80
N GLY A 124 -31.00 5.09 -10.53
CA GLY A 124 -30.64 6.32 -9.84
C GLY A 124 -29.14 6.51 -9.69
N ASP A 125 -28.44 5.45 -9.28
CA ASP A 125 -26.98 5.45 -9.20
C ASP A 125 -26.35 5.63 -10.59
N VAL A 126 -26.88 4.95 -11.61
CA VAL A 126 -26.41 5.14 -13.01
C VAL A 126 -26.60 6.59 -13.47
N ALA A 127 -27.76 7.20 -13.19
CA ALA A 127 -28.01 8.60 -13.53
C ALA A 127 -27.02 9.54 -12.83
N LEU A 128 -26.70 9.27 -11.56
CA LEU A 128 -25.72 10.05 -10.80
C LEU A 128 -24.31 9.92 -11.39
N VAL A 129 -23.87 8.71 -11.73
CA VAL A 129 -22.57 8.47 -12.40
C VAL A 129 -22.46 9.30 -13.67
N VAL A 130 -23.48 9.26 -14.53
CA VAL A 130 -23.44 9.95 -15.82
C VAL A 130 -23.33 11.46 -15.64
N VAL A 131 -24.12 12.06 -14.75
CA VAL A 131 -24.04 13.50 -14.47
C VAL A 131 -22.67 13.86 -13.93
N LEU A 132 -22.18 13.09 -12.99
CA LEU A 132 -20.92 13.38 -12.34
C LEU A 132 -19.71 13.18 -13.30
N LEU A 133 -19.77 12.23 -14.23
CA LEU A 133 -18.80 12.12 -15.33
C LEU A 133 -18.87 13.31 -16.29
N MET A 134 -20.08 13.78 -16.62
CA MET A 134 -20.23 14.97 -17.45
C MET A 134 -19.68 16.23 -16.77
N GLU A 135 -19.94 16.41 -15.48
CA GLU A 135 -19.42 17.55 -14.70
C GLU A 135 -17.90 17.51 -14.56
N THR A 136 -17.32 16.33 -14.30
CA THR A 136 -15.87 16.18 -14.12
C THR A 136 -15.07 16.35 -15.40
N MET A 137 -15.66 16.04 -16.56
CA MET A 137 -15.06 16.24 -17.88
C MET A 137 -15.47 17.56 -18.56
N ASP A 138 -16.24 18.41 -17.86
CA ASP A 138 -16.80 19.68 -18.36
C ASP A 138 -17.54 19.53 -19.70
N ILE A 139 -18.36 18.48 -19.81
CA ILE A 139 -19.07 18.14 -21.05
C ILE A 139 -20.38 18.94 -21.13
N PRO A 140 -20.59 19.72 -22.20
CA PRO A 140 -21.81 20.50 -22.34
C PRO A 140 -23.03 19.60 -22.56
N VAL A 141 -24.12 19.89 -21.86
CA VAL A 141 -25.40 19.21 -22.06
C VAL A 141 -25.97 19.62 -23.44
N ARG A 142 -26.42 18.63 -24.24
CA ARG A 142 -26.99 18.85 -25.59
C ARG A 142 -28.51 18.68 -25.61
N ASP A 143 -28.99 17.50 -25.96
CA ASP A 143 -30.41 17.23 -26.21
C ASP A 143 -31.18 16.77 -24.97
N PHE A 144 -30.46 16.11 -24.04
CA PHE A 144 -31.02 15.49 -22.85
C PHE A 144 -30.19 15.84 -21.63
N GLN A 145 -30.85 16.32 -20.59
CA GLN A 145 -30.31 16.57 -19.28
C GLN A 145 -30.72 15.44 -18.33
N VAL A 146 -29.75 14.77 -17.72
CA VAL A 146 -30.00 13.76 -16.69
C VAL A 146 -30.17 14.48 -15.34
N VAL A 147 -31.20 14.12 -14.57
CA VAL A 147 -31.51 14.69 -13.25
C VAL A 147 -31.54 13.54 -12.22
N PRO A 148 -30.50 13.40 -11.40
CA PRO A 148 -30.40 12.32 -10.43
C PRO A 148 -31.28 12.64 -9.21
N LEU A 149 -32.26 11.79 -8.93
CA LEU A 149 -33.22 11.92 -7.82
C LEU A 149 -33.38 10.57 -7.11
N GLY A 150 -32.28 9.85 -6.91
CA GLY A 150 -32.28 8.49 -6.36
C GLY A 150 -33.17 7.56 -7.19
N SER A 151 -34.05 6.80 -6.54
CA SER A 151 -34.99 5.86 -7.20
C SER A 151 -36.01 6.52 -8.13
N HIS A 152 -36.13 7.85 -8.15
CA HIS A 152 -37.05 8.59 -9.02
C HIS A 152 -36.30 9.49 -10.01
N SER A 153 -35.10 9.07 -10.42
CA SER A 153 -34.28 9.82 -11.37
C SER A 153 -35.01 10.02 -12.70
N LYS A 154 -34.72 11.13 -13.37
CA LYS A 154 -35.43 11.56 -14.58
C LYS A 154 -34.47 12.06 -15.63
N ILE A 155 -34.91 12.07 -16.88
CA ILE A 155 -34.21 12.68 -17.99
C ILE A 155 -35.11 13.70 -18.65
N ARG A 156 -34.61 14.92 -18.77
CA ARG A 156 -35.32 16.05 -19.35
C ARG A 156 -34.81 16.29 -20.78
N ARG A 157 -35.72 16.27 -21.75
CA ARG A 157 -35.40 16.68 -23.13
C ARG A 157 -35.40 18.20 -23.22
N LEU A 158 -34.33 18.78 -23.75
CA LEU A 158 -34.15 20.23 -23.85
C LEU A 158 -34.73 20.82 -25.15
N HIS A 159 -34.81 20.04 -26.24
CA HIS A 159 -35.28 20.51 -27.54
C HIS A 159 -36.15 19.50 -28.31
N PRO A 160 -37.24 19.92 -28.99
CA PRO A 160 -37.97 21.21 -28.92
C PRO A 160 -39.07 21.21 -27.84
N SER A 161 -39.54 22.40 -27.45
CA SER A 161 -40.64 22.61 -26.48
C SER A 161 -41.93 21.87 -26.90
N PRO A 162 -42.68 21.24 -25.98
CA PRO A 162 -42.54 21.29 -24.52
C PRO A 162 -41.41 20.40 -23.98
N THR A 163 -40.79 20.85 -22.89
CA THR A 163 -39.85 20.07 -22.08
C THR A 163 -40.49 18.77 -21.64
N MET A 164 -40.06 17.65 -22.21
CA MET A 164 -40.56 16.32 -21.85
C MET A 164 -39.65 15.71 -20.79
N GLU A 165 -40.24 15.27 -19.69
CA GLU A 165 -39.54 14.51 -18.65
C GLU A 165 -39.84 13.02 -18.81
N TYR A 166 -38.78 12.22 -18.89
CA TYR A 166 -38.84 10.77 -18.90
C TYR A 166 -38.37 10.24 -17.57
N ALA A 167 -39.21 9.49 -16.87
CA ALA A 167 -38.80 8.86 -15.62
C ALA A 167 -37.94 7.62 -15.91
N LEU A 168 -36.92 7.40 -15.06
CA LEU A 168 -36.11 6.19 -15.04
C LEU A 168 -36.60 5.18 -14.00
N ASP A 169 -37.85 5.32 -13.58
CA ASP A 169 -38.55 4.39 -12.72
C ASP A 169 -39.65 3.65 -13.50
N ASN A 170 -39.94 2.42 -13.09
CA ASN A 170 -40.94 1.59 -13.77
C ASN A 170 -42.31 1.61 -13.05
N TYR A 171 -42.83 2.80 -12.69
CA TYR A 171 -44.20 2.91 -12.22
C TYR A 171 -45.20 2.75 -13.37
N VAL A 172 -46.45 2.39 -13.04
CA VAL A 172 -47.53 2.24 -14.02
C VAL A 172 -47.67 3.53 -14.83
N GLU A 173 -47.71 3.42 -16.16
CA GLU A 173 -47.72 4.55 -17.13
C GLU A 173 -46.42 5.35 -17.26
N SER A 174 -45.32 4.92 -16.64
CA SER A 174 -44.02 5.58 -16.78
C SER A 174 -43.46 5.45 -18.21
N PRO A 175 -42.93 6.53 -18.82
CA PRO A 175 -42.21 6.50 -20.10
C PRO A 175 -40.78 5.93 -19.92
N PHE A 176 -40.62 4.85 -19.15
CA PHE A 176 -39.35 4.27 -18.77
C PHE A 176 -38.46 3.91 -19.97
N ASN A 177 -39.03 3.27 -21.00
CA ASN A 177 -38.29 2.91 -22.22
C ASN A 177 -37.77 4.13 -22.98
N LEU A 178 -38.53 5.24 -23.00
CA LEU A 178 -38.08 6.50 -23.60
C LEU A 178 -36.97 7.13 -22.77
N GLY A 179 -37.06 7.03 -21.44
CA GLY A 179 -35.99 7.41 -20.51
C GLY A 179 -34.71 6.63 -20.78
N LEU A 180 -34.76 5.31 -20.88
CA LEU A 180 -33.59 4.49 -21.21
C LEU A 180 -32.98 4.84 -22.57
N ALA A 181 -33.81 5.07 -23.59
CA ALA A 181 -33.33 5.47 -24.91
C ALA A 181 -32.66 6.86 -24.89
N ALA A 182 -33.21 7.79 -24.10
CA ALA A 182 -32.60 9.10 -23.87
C ALA A 182 -31.27 8.99 -23.09
N LEU A 183 -31.20 8.11 -22.09
CA LEU A 183 -29.96 7.84 -21.34
C LEU A 183 -28.86 7.31 -22.26
N LEU A 184 -29.20 6.38 -23.16
CA LEU A 184 -28.25 5.84 -24.14
C LEU A 184 -27.71 6.93 -25.07
N LYS A 185 -28.52 7.93 -25.44
CA LYS A 185 -28.03 9.09 -26.20
C LYS A 185 -27.03 9.92 -25.42
N VAL A 186 -27.27 10.14 -24.12
CA VAL A 186 -26.32 10.85 -23.26
C VAL A 186 -25.01 10.07 -23.11
N VAL A 187 -25.09 8.75 -22.91
CA VAL A 187 -23.90 7.88 -22.81
C VAL A 187 -23.13 7.81 -24.13
N ALA A 188 -23.83 7.78 -25.28
CA ALA A 188 -23.19 7.85 -26.59
C ALA A 188 -22.44 9.17 -26.78
N HIS A 189 -23.06 10.30 -26.41
CA HIS A 189 -22.42 11.61 -26.45
C HIS A 189 -21.20 11.69 -25.51
N LEU A 190 -21.29 11.12 -24.31
CA LEU A 190 -20.16 10.98 -23.39
C LEU A 190 -19.00 10.18 -24.02
N GLY A 191 -19.34 9.06 -24.69
CA GLY A 191 -18.39 8.23 -25.41
C GLY A 191 -17.66 8.96 -26.51
N GLU A 192 -18.39 9.66 -27.38
CA GLU A 192 -17.82 10.48 -28.46
C GLU A 192 -16.85 11.53 -27.93
N TYR A 193 -17.22 12.20 -26.82
CA TYR A 193 -16.35 13.20 -26.19
C TYR A 193 -15.10 12.57 -25.57
N ALA A 194 -15.23 11.41 -24.92
CA ALA A 194 -14.10 10.68 -24.36
C ALA A 194 -13.13 10.20 -25.46
N GLU A 195 -13.65 9.71 -26.59
CA GLU A 195 -12.82 9.30 -27.75
C GLU A 195 -12.14 10.49 -28.46
N ALA A 196 -12.77 11.67 -28.43
CA ALA A 196 -12.18 12.90 -28.95
C ALA A 196 -11.07 13.44 -28.04
N THR A 197 -11.22 13.25 -26.72
CA THR A 197 -10.23 13.70 -25.72
C THR A 197 -9.04 12.74 -25.64
N ASP A 198 -9.31 11.43 -25.70
CA ASP A 198 -8.30 10.38 -25.67
C ASP A 198 -8.47 9.43 -26.85
N SER A 199 -7.54 9.54 -27.80
CA SER A 199 -7.50 8.69 -29.00
C SER A 199 -7.29 7.20 -28.73
N THR A 200 -6.79 6.82 -27.55
CA THR A 200 -6.59 5.42 -27.14
C THR A 200 -7.84 4.80 -26.53
N PHE A 201 -8.76 5.63 -26.03
CA PHE A 201 -10.01 5.17 -25.45
C PHE A 201 -11.01 4.81 -26.55
N ARG A 202 -11.71 3.68 -26.38
CA ARG A 202 -12.85 3.28 -27.21
C ARG A 202 -13.88 2.59 -26.34
N LEU A 203 -15.16 2.91 -26.56
CA LEU A 203 -16.24 2.22 -25.86
C LEU A 203 -16.26 0.73 -26.28
N PRO A 204 -16.30 -0.22 -25.33
CA PRO A 204 -16.31 -1.65 -25.65
C PRO A 204 -17.61 -2.08 -26.34
N TYR A 205 -18.70 -1.35 -26.12
CA TYR A 205 -20.01 -1.63 -26.69
C TYR A 205 -20.46 -0.47 -27.58
N LYS A 206 -20.91 -0.79 -28.79
CA LYS A 206 -21.50 0.19 -29.70
C LYS A 206 -22.91 0.53 -29.24
N VAL A 207 -23.15 1.81 -28.97
CA VAL A 207 -24.48 2.32 -28.62
C VAL A 207 -25.15 2.86 -29.89
N SER A 208 -26.05 2.08 -30.49
CA SER A 208 -26.91 2.55 -31.57
C SER A 208 -28.25 3.01 -30.99
N SER A 209 -28.41 4.29 -30.68
CA SER A 209 -29.73 4.79 -30.27
C SER A 209 -30.59 5.09 -31.50
N THR A 210 -31.57 4.25 -31.80
CA THR A 210 -32.70 4.63 -32.68
C THR A 210 -33.83 5.10 -31.78
N LEU A 211 -34.15 6.39 -31.83
CA LEU A 211 -35.31 7.01 -31.19
C LEU A 211 -36.23 7.54 -32.27
#